data_AF-A0A662ZIX5-F1
#
_entry.id   AF-A0A662ZIX5-F1
#
_cell.length_a   1.000
_cell.length_b   1.000
_cell.length_c   1.000
_cell.angle_alpha   90.00
_cell.angle_beta   90.00
_cell.angle_gamma   90.00
#
_symmetry.space_group_name_H-M   'P 1'
#
loop_
_entity.id
_entity.type
_entity.pdbx_description
1 polymer ?
#
loop_
_entity_poly.entity_id
_entity_poly.type
_entity_poly.pdbx_seq_one_letter_code
_entity_poly.pdbx_strand_id
1 'polypeptide(L)'
;MSRDDKVSFIVDSNGRKTHAVIPMDAYQEILNLQTILKSSFELDEKETYYFSVKGVNASGFPVGKRSTPSFMLNKGSMISPKCANSLRQQVVDIRNVLIENGTMSYDSKLNCYILNESYMTTSPSFAASLVAGNNRSGLDVWTTKDGYSLKDSGYGPHGKEEQF
;
A
#
# COMPACT_ATOMS: atom_id res chain seq x y z
N MET A 1 -4.86 1.39 -51.28
CA MET A 1 -4.82 0.07 -50.61
C MET A 1 -5.41 0.24 -49.23
N SER A 2 -6.60 -0.34 -49.00
CA SER A 2 -7.29 -0.28 -47.71
C SER A 2 -6.50 -1.14 -46.71
N ARG A 3 -5.92 -0.54 -45.66
CA ARG A 3 -5.44 -1.32 -44.50
C ARG A 3 -6.68 -1.84 -43.79
N ASP A 4 -6.83 -3.15 -43.76
CA ASP A 4 -8.00 -3.80 -43.15
C ASP A 4 -7.74 -3.89 -41.64
N ASP A 5 -7.97 -2.78 -40.93
CA ASP A 5 -7.85 -2.65 -39.47
C ASP A 5 -9.02 -3.35 -38.73
N LYS A 6 -9.37 -4.56 -39.16
CA LYS A 6 -10.55 -5.27 -38.66
C LYS A 6 -10.18 -6.22 -37.54
N VAL A 7 -10.61 -5.86 -36.33
CA VAL A 7 -10.67 -6.79 -35.20
C VAL A 7 -11.77 -7.82 -35.47
N SER A 8 -11.38 -9.10 -35.50
CA SER A 8 -12.30 -10.22 -35.67
C SER A 8 -12.49 -10.93 -34.33
N PHE A 9 -13.63 -11.59 -34.13
CA PHE A 9 -13.92 -12.32 -32.90
C PHE A 9 -14.17 -13.79 -33.20
N ILE A 10 -13.57 -14.67 -32.38
CA ILE A 10 -13.91 -16.09 -32.38
C ILE A 10 -15.13 -16.27 -31.48
N VAL A 11 -16.19 -16.88 -32.02
CA VAL A 11 -17.42 -17.17 -31.29
C VAL A 11 -17.52 -18.66 -30.96
N ASP A 12 -18.05 -18.98 -29.79
CA ASP A 12 -18.38 -20.36 -29.41
C ASP A 12 -19.66 -20.85 -30.13
N SER A 13 -20.02 -22.12 -29.93
CA SER A 13 -21.22 -22.73 -30.52
C SER A 13 -22.53 -22.07 -30.08
N ASN A 14 -22.50 -21.26 -29.02
CA ASN A 14 -23.63 -20.50 -28.49
C ASN A 14 -23.61 -19.04 -28.95
N GLY A 15 -22.70 -18.66 -29.86
CA GLY A 15 -22.56 -17.31 -30.40
C GLY A 15 -21.84 -16.32 -29.47
N ARG A 16 -21.23 -16.78 -28.37
CA ARG A 16 -20.51 -15.90 -27.43
C ARG A 16 -19.10 -15.66 -27.94
N LYS A 17 -18.69 -14.40 -28.02
CA LYS A 17 -17.32 -14.01 -28.39
C LYS A 17 -16.37 -14.41 -27.27
N THR A 18 -15.44 -15.33 -27.55
CA THR A 18 -14.49 -15.85 -26.56
C THR A 18 -13.09 -15.27 -26.72
N HIS A 19 -12.68 -14.98 -27.96
CA HIS A 19 -11.36 -14.44 -28.26
C HIS A 19 -11.47 -13.35 -29.33
N ALA A 20 -10.52 -12.42 -29.32
CA ALA A 20 -10.35 -11.42 -30.35
C ALA A 20 -9.08 -11.71 -31.15
N VAL A 21 -9.20 -11.72 -32.47
CA VAL A 21 -8.09 -11.75 -33.41
C VAL A 21 -7.84 -10.31 -33.83
N ILE A 22 -6.71 -9.79 -33.42
CA ILE A 22 -6.32 -8.39 -33.63
C ILE A 22 -5.08 -8.31 -34.51
N PRO A 23 -4.97 -7.28 -35.36
CA PRO A 23 -3.73 -6.94 -36.03
C PRO A 23 -2.58 -6.76 -35.02
N MET A 24 -1.36 -7.19 -35.42
CA MET A 24 -0.20 -7.21 -34.52
C MET A 24 0.23 -5.81 -34.07
N ASP A 25 0.06 -4.81 -34.94
CA ASP A 25 0.24 -3.39 -34.63
C ASP A 25 -0.73 -2.92 -33.54
N ALA A 26 -2.02 -3.24 -33.66
CA ALA A 26 -3.00 -2.94 -32.62
C ALA A 26 -2.68 -3.64 -31.28
N TYR A 27 -2.20 -4.88 -31.32
CA TYR A 27 -1.72 -5.58 -30.12
C TYR A 27 -0.53 -4.86 -29.47
N GLN A 28 0.44 -4.45 -30.27
CA GLN A 28 1.63 -3.76 -29.80
C GLN A 28 1.29 -2.40 -29.17
N GLU A 29 0.34 -1.67 -29.74
CA GLU A 29 -0.17 -0.41 -29.17
C GLU A 29 -0.81 -0.64 -27.79
N ILE A 30 -1.63 -1.68 -27.65
CA ILE A 30 -2.23 -2.05 -26.35
C ILE A 30 -1.16 -2.41 -25.32
N LEU A 31 -0.13 -3.17 -25.70
CA LEU A 31 0.99 -3.50 -24.81
C LEU A 31 1.79 -2.26 -24.39
N ASN A 32 2.02 -1.34 -25.32
CA ASN A 32 2.71 -0.09 -25.04
C ASN A 32 1.90 0.77 -24.06
N LEU A 33 0.58 0.86 -24.25
CA LEU A 33 -0.33 1.53 -23.32
C LEU A 33 -0.33 0.88 -21.94
N GLN A 34 -0.36 -0.45 -21.86
CA GLN A 34 -0.26 -1.16 -20.57
C GLN A 34 1.09 -0.90 -19.88
N THR A 35 2.18 -0.82 -20.64
CA THR A 35 3.52 -0.51 -20.12
C THR A 35 3.59 0.92 -19.62
N ILE A 36 3.09 1.89 -20.40
CA ILE A 36 3.03 3.30 -20.02
C ILE A 36 2.16 3.46 -18.78
N LEU A 37 0.97 2.84 -18.74
CA LEU A 37 0.08 2.88 -17.58
C LEU A 37 0.78 2.29 -16.35
N LYS A 38 1.38 1.09 -16.44
CA LYS A 38 2.16 0.51 -15.34
C LYS A 38 3.28 1.44 -14.88
N SER A 39 4.04 2.03 -15.80
CA SER A 39 5.10 2.98 -15.45
C SER A 39 4.56 4.27 -14.83
N SER A 40 3.39 4.75 -15.26
CA SER A 40 2.75 5.93 -14.65
C SER A 40 2.19 5.62 -13.26
N PHE A 41 1.78 4.38 -12.99
CA PHE A 41 1.44 3.93 -11.64
C PHE A 41 2.67 3.75 -10.74
N GLU A 42 3.84 3.48 -11.32
CA GLU A 42 5.14 3.50 -10.63
C GLU A 42 5.67 4.93 -10.43
N LEU A 43 5.18 5.90 -11.23
CA LEU A 43 5.51 7.34 -11.15
C LEU A 43 4.54 8.15 -10.30
N ASP A 44 3.48 7.55 -9.78
CA ASP A 44 2.85 8.06 -8.56
C ASP A 44 3.86 7.78 -7.45
N GLU A 45 4.84 8.68 -7.27
CA GLU A 45 5.71 8.71 -6.10
C GLU A 45 4.78 8.86 -4.90
N LYS A 46 4.27 7.73 -4.40
CA LYS A 46 3.44 7.70 -3.21
C LYS A 46 4.30 8.27 -2.12
N GLU A 47 3.94 9.47 -1.72
CA GLU A 47 4.69 10.25 -0.76
C GLU A 47 4.94 9.36 0.46
N THR A 48 6.21 9.15 0.77
CA THR A 48 6.59 8.24 1.85
C THR A 48 6.52 9.00 3.15
N TYR A 49 5.73 8.45 4.07
CA TYR A 49 5.61 8.92 5.43
C TYR A 49 6.49 8.08 6.34
N TYR A 50 7.07 8.74 7.32
CA TYR A 50 7.96 8.21 8.32
C TYR A 50 7.33 8.37 9.70
N PHE A 51 7.58 7.38 10.55
CA PHE A 51 7.20 7.41 11.94
C PHE A 51 8.36 6.92 12.78
N SER A 52 8.80 7.76 13.73
CA SER A 52 9.83 7.42 14.69
C SER A 52 9.28 7.52 16.12
N VAL A 53 9.50 6.48 16.92
CA VAL A 53 9.08 6.48 18.33
C VAL A 53 10.00 5.60 19.17
N LYS A 54 10.52 6.12 20.28
CA LYS A 54 11.32 5.33 21.25
C LYS A 54 12.45 4.49 20.62
N GLY A 55 13.10 5.02 19.57
CA GLY A 55 14.20 4.36 18.88
C GLY A 55 13.80 3.35 17.80
N VAL A 56 12.50 3.16 17.51
CA VAL A 56 12.05 2.43 16.32
C VAL A 56 11.67 3.40 15.21
N ASN A 57 12.05 3.06 13.98
CA ASN A 57 11.75 3.84 12.78
C ASN A 57 10.97 2.98 11.78
N ALA A 58 9.84 3.47 11.31
CA ALA A 58 9.02 2.84 10.29
C ALA A 58 8.76 3.81 9.14
N SER A 59 8.51 3.26 7.95
CA SER A 59 8.11 4.05 6.79
C SER A 59 6.97 3.36 6.04
N GLY A 60 6.20 4.13 5.31
CA GLY A 60 5.06 3.63 4.57
C GLY A 60 4.33 4.71 3.80
N PHE A 61 3.23 4.34 3.17
CA PHE A 61 2.40 5.27 2.42
C PHE A 61 0.92 4.88 2.51
N PRO A 62 0.00 5.86 2.49
CA PRO A 62 -1.43 5.60 2.45
C PRO A 62 -1.85 4.98 1.11
N VAL A 63 -2.86 4.11 1.13
CA VAL A 63 -3.39 3.44 -0.06
C VAL A 63 -4.92 3.54 -0.05
N GLY A 64 -5.51 3.87 -1.19
CA GLY A 64 -6.96 3.97 -1.35
C GLY A 64 -7.49 5.38 -1.12
N LYS A 65 -8.75 5.48 -0.66
CA LYS A 65 -9.46 6.76 -0.52
C LYS A 65 -8.83 7.63 0.57
N ARG A 66 -8.70 8.94 0.30
CA ARG A 66 -8.18 9.89 1.30
C ARG A 66 -9.03 9.96 2.57
N SER A 67 -10.34 9.72 2.47
CA SER A 67 -11.27 9.73 3.60
C SER A 67 -11.06 8.57 4.58
N THR A 68 -10.78 7.39 4.04
CA THR A 68 -10.55 6.15 4.80
C THR A 68 -9.38 5.37 4.20
N PRO A 69 -8.14 5.88 4.34
CA PRO A 69 -7.00 5.25 3.71
C PRO A 69 -6.64 3.96 4.45
N SER A 70 -6.26 2.94 3.69
CA SER A 70 -5.40 1.86 4.18
C SER A 70 -3.96 2.36 4.28
N PHE A 71 -3.06 1.61 4.89
CA PHE A 71 -1.66 2.03 5.00
C PHE A 71 -0.70 0.88 4.73
N MET A 72 0.21 1.08 3.78
CA MET A 72 1.27 0.13 3.45
C MET A 72 2.49 0.43 4.29
N LEU A 73 2.92 -0.52 5.13
CA LEU A 73 4.22 -0.47 5.79
C LEU A 73 5.27 -1.03 4.86
N ASN A 74 6.38 -0.31 4.71
CA ASN A 74 7.49 -0.75 3.89
C ASN A 74 8.32 -1.81 4.61
N LYS A 75 8.84 -2.79 3.85
CA LYS A 75 9.90 -3.69 4.28
C LYS A 75 11.05 -2.91 4.95
N GLY A 76 11.58 -3.47 6.03
CA GLY A 76 12.62 -2.86 6.85
C GLY A 76 12.11 -1.95 7.97
N SER A 77 10.80 -1.69 8.03
CA SER A 77 10.20 -0.94 9.13
C SER A 77 10.39 -1.65 10.47
N MET A 78 10.80 -0.87 11.47
CA MET A 78 11.05 -1.34 12.83
C MET A 78 9.79 -1.22 13.67
N ILE A 79 9.57 -2.22 14.52
CA ILE A 79 8.40 -2.36 15.37
C ILE A 79 8.88 -2.57 16.81
N SER A 80 8.29 -1.83 17.76
CA SER A 80 8.63 -1.92 19.18
C SER A 80 8.44 -3.35 19.69
N PRO A 81 9.34 -3.90 20.51
CA PRO A 81 9.11 -5.20 21.13
C PRO A 81 8.11 -5.12 22.29
N LYS A 82 7.88 -3.93 22.83
CA LYS A 82 6.98 -3.70 23.97
C LYS A 82 5.56 -3.40 23.47
N CYS A 83 4.59 -4.13 24.00
CA CYS A 83 3.17 -3.84 23.87
C CYS A 83 2.63 -3.24 25.17
N ALA A 84 1.83 -2.19 25.08
CA ALA A 84 1.09 -1.65 26.22
C ALA A 84 -0.19 -2.47 26.46
N ASN A 85 -0.60 -2.60 27.72
CA ASN A 85 -1.83 -3.33 28.10
C ASN A 85 -3.11 -2.71 27.50
N SER A 86 -3.06 -1.43 27.12
CA SER A 86 -4.18 -0.72 26.47
C SER A 86 -4.27 -0.97 24.97
N LEU A 87 -3.34 -1.74 24.38
CA LEU A 87 -3.34 -2.04 22.96
C LEU A 87 -4.52 -2.95 22.62
N ARG A 88 -5.17 -2.69 21.49
CA ARG A 88 -6.29 -3.50 21.03
C ARG A 88 -5.83 -4.94 20.75
N GLN A 89 -6.60 -5.92 21.21
CA GLN A 89 -6.28 -7.35 21.04
C GLN A 89 -5.99 -7.71 19.58
N GLN A 90 -6.79 -7.19 18.64
CA GLN A 90 -6.58 -7.39 17.20
C GLN A 90 -5.17 -7.01 16.71
N VAL A 91 -4.54 -5.97 17.27
CA VAL A 91 -3.17 -5.56 16.91
C VAL A 91 -2.16 -6.58 17.44
N VAL A 92 -2.40 -7.13 18.64
CA VAL A 92 -1.57 -8.19 19.23
C VAL A 92 -1.69 -9.47 18.41
N ASP A 93 -2.90 -9.85 18.03
CA ASP A 93 -3.14 -11.06 17.25
C ASP A 93 -2.45 -10.98 15.88
N ILE A 94 -2.60 -9.86 15.17
CA ILE A 94 -1.92 -9.61 13.89
C ILE A 94 -0.39 -9.61 14.08
N ARG A 95 0.12 -9.04 15.18
CA ARG A 95 1.55 -9.08 15.49
C ARG A 95 2.05 -10.52 15.58
N ASN A 96 1.35 -11.38 16.32
CA ASN A 96 1.74 -12.78 16.49
C ASN A 96 1.71 -13.54 15.16
N VAL A 97 0.66 -13.33 14.35
CA VAL A 97 0.57 -13.92 13.00
C VAL A 97 1.76 -13.50 12.13
N LEU A 98 2.18 -12.23 12.18
CA LEU A 98 3.32 -11.73 11.42
C LEU A 98 4.67 -12.31 11.89
N ILE A 99 4.78 -12.69 13.17
CA ILE A 99 5.97 -13.37 13.70
C ILE A 99 5.94 -14.84 13.24
N GLU A 100 4.80 -15.50 13.42
CA GLU A 100 4.62 -16.93 13.10
C GLU A 100 4.82 -17.22 11.61
N ASN A 101 4.34 -16.33 10.73
CA ASN A 101 4.47 -16.49 9.28
C ASN A 101 5.83 -16.03 8.73
N GLY A 102 6.73 -15.50 9.57
CA GLY A 102 8.05 -15.02 9.16
C GLY A 102 8.08 -13.67 8.44
N THR A 103 6.94 -12.97 8.32
CA THR A 103 6.87 -11.62 7.75
C THR A 103 7.62 -10.61 8.63
N MET A 104 7.78 -10.91 9.91
CA MET A 104 8.49 -10.09 10.87
C MET A 104 9.46 -10.93 11.70
N SER A 105 10.69 -10.44 11.86
CA SER A 105 11.74 -11.12 12.63
C SER A 105 12.25 -10.24 13.78
N TYR A 106 12.68 -10.86 14.87
CA TYR A 106 13.26 -10.14 16.01
C TYR A 106 14.76 -9.89 15.78
N ASP A 107 15.17 -8.63 15.83
CA ASP A 107 16.58 -8.23 15.79
C ASP A 107 17.08 -8.00 17.23
N SER A 108 17.97 -8.89 17.67
CA SER A 108 18.55 -8.84 19.02
C SER A 108 19.55 -7.71 19.22
N LYS A 109 20.16 -7.18 18.15
CA LYS A 109 21.12 -6.07 18.23
C LYS A 109 20.40 -4.74 18.40
N LEU A 110 19.29 -4.56 17.68
CA LEU A 110 18.47 -3.35 17.71
C LEU A 110 17.37 -3.41 18.77
N ASN A 111 17.13 -4.58 19.37
CA ASN A 111 16.07 -4.82 20.35
C ASN A 111 14.71 -4.38 19.81
N CYS A 112 14.40 -4.77 18.57
CA CYS A 112 13.16 -4.46 17.89
C CYS A 112 12.78 -5.55 16.89
N TYR A 113 11.55 -5.53 16.40
CA TYR A 113 11.13 -6.38 15.31
C TYR A 113 11.30 -5.66 13.97
N ILE A 114 11.73 -6.37 12.93
CA ILE A 114 11.91 -5.86 11.58
C ILE A 114 10.93 -6.55 10.64
N LEU A 115 10.20 -5.77 9.85
CA LEU A 115 9.40 -6.29 8.74
C LEU A 115 10.31 -6.78 7.61
N ASN A 116 10.23 -8.08 7.30
CA ASN A 116 10.99 -8.72 6.23
C ASN A 116 10.35 -8.49 4.86
N GLU A 117 9.06 -8.15 4.84
CA GLU A 117 8.26 -7.84 3.66
C GLU A 117 7.34 -6.65 3.95
N SER A 118 6.86 -5.98 2.89
CA SER A 118 5.89 -4.89 3.05
C SER A 118 4.54 -5.45 3.47
N TYR A 119 3.82 -4.76 4.36
CA TYR A 119 2.57 -5.23 4.92
C TYR A 119 1.46 -4.18 4.84
N MET A 120 0.32 -4.55 4.26
CA MET A 120 -0.85 -3.68 4.19
C MET A 120 -1.68 -3.78 5.47
N THR A 121 -1.90 -2.64 6.09
CA THR A 121 -2.76 -2.48 7.26
C THR A 121 -4.10 -1.85 6.87
N THR A 122 -5.12 -2.10 7.69
CA THR A 122 -6.48 -1.59 7.47
C THR A 122 -6.61 -0.07 7.64
N SER A 123 -5.66 0.58 8.33
CA SER A 123 -5.64 2.04 8.49
C SER A 123 -4.27 2.55 8.97
N PRO A 124 -3.93 3.84 8.73
CA PRO A 124 -2.72 4.45 9.27
C PRO A 124 -2.60 4.35 10.80
N SER A 125 -3.72 4.45 11.52
CA SER A 125 -3.75 4.31 12.99
C SER A 125 -3.45 2.89 13.44
N PHE A 126 -3.88 1.89 12.66
CA PHE A 126 -3.52 0.49 12.89
C PHE A 126 -2.01 0.30 12.70
N ALA A 127 -1.45 0.81 11.60
CA ALA A 127 0.00 0.78 11.34
C ALA A 127 0.81 1.45 12.46
N ALA A 128 0.41 2.65 12.87
CA ALA A 128 1.08 3.38 13.94
C ALA A 128 1.04 2.61 15.27
N SER A 129 -0.10 1.99 15.58
CA SER A 129 -0.27 1.23 16.82
C SER A 129 0.54 -0.07 16.82
N LEU A 130 0.65 -0.72 15.66
CA LEU A 130 1.51 -1.89 15.48
C LEU A 130 2.98 -1.54 15.73
N VAL A 131 3.46 -0.47 15.08
CA VAL A 131 4.84 0.04 15.19
C VAL A 131 5.18 0.46 16.62
N ALA A 132 4.35 1.31 17.23
CA ALA A 132 4.62 1.85 18.57
C ALA A 132 4.36 0.85 19.71
N GLY A 133 3.52 -0.15 19.48
CA GLY A 133 3.04 -1.06 20.52
C GLY A 133 2.04 -0.43 21.49
N ASN A 134 1.45 0.72 21.14
CA ASN A 134 0.37 1.38 21.90
C ASN A 134 -0.59 2.10 20.95
N ASN A 135 -1.78 2.50 21.42
CA ASN A 135 -2.75 3.17 20.56
C ASN A 135 -2.22 4.55 20.12
N ARG A 136 -2.16 4.79 18.80
CA ARG A 136 -1.73 6.06 18.21
C ARG A 136 -2.65 6.51 17.09
N SER A 137 -2.81 7.83 16.97
CA SER A 137 -3.47 8.45 15.84
C SER A 137 -2.52 8.44 14.65
N GLY A 138 -2.81 7.61 13.64
CA GLY A 138 -1.98 7.51 12.45
C GLY A 138 -1.89 8.82 11.68
N LEU A 139 -2.99 9.57 11.65
CA LEU A 139 -3.07 10.83 10.90
C LEU A 139 -2.07 11.88 11.39
N ASP A 140 -1.71 11.85 12.68
CA ASP A 140 -0.84 12.85 13.30
C ASP A 140 0.63 12.40 13.39
N VAL A 141 0.90 11.09 13.43
CA VAL A 141 2.26 10.56 13.71
C VAL A 141 3.06 10.21 12.46
N TRP A 142 2.39 9.90 11.36
CA TRP A 142 3.02 9.64 10.08
C TRP A 142 3.32 10.97 9.41
N THR A 143 4.60 11.28 9.19
CA THR A 143 5.06 12.57 8.66
C THR A 143 5.94 12.40 7.44
N THR A 144 5.86 13.32 6.48
CA THR A 144 6.76 13.36 5.33
C THR A 144 8.17 13.79 5.76
N LYS A 145 9.14 13.74 4.84
CA LYS A 145 10.50 14.25 5.13
C LYS A 145 10.51 15.73 5.51
N ASP A 146 9.53 16.48 5.00
CA ASP A 146 9.34 17.90 5.26
C ASP A 146 8.54 18.18 6.55
N GLY A 147 8.10 17.12 7.25
CA GLY A 147 7.42 17.21 8.53
C GLY A 147 5.90 17.39 8.47
N TYR A 148 5.29 17.29 7.29
CA TYR A 148 3.84 17.35 7.14
C TYR A 148 3.20 16.02 7.55
N SER A 149 2.18 16.07 8.39
CA SER A 149 1.45 14.86 8.79
C SER A 149 0.48 14.40 7.69
N LEU A 150 0.03 13.15 7.76
CA LEU A 150 -1.06 12.66 6.89
C LEU A 150 -2.30 13.57 6.97
N LYS A 151 -2.58 14.13 8.15
CA LYS A 151 -3.68 15.07 8.35
C LYS A 151 -3.47 16.36 7.55
N ASP A 152 -2.24 16.89 7.54
CA ASP A 152 -1.89 18.11 6.78
C ASP A 152 -1.97 17.86 5.26
N SER A 153 -1.64 16.65 4.83
CA SER A 153 -1.78 16.19 3.44
C SER A 153 -3.23 15.87 3.03
N GLY A 154 -4.20 16.12 3.92
CA GLY A 154 -5.63 15.99 3.62
C GLY A 154 -6.19 14.58 3.74
N TYR A 155 -5.56 13.68 4.50
CA TYR A 155 -6.13 12.37 4.83
C TYR A 155 -7.02 12.44 6.09
N GLY A 156 -8.08 11.64 6.11
CA GLY A 156 -9.02 11.51 7.23
C GLY A 156 -10.47 11.85 6.86
N PRO A 157 -11.42 11.81 7.81
CA PRO A 157 -12.86 11.89 7.54
C PRO A 157 -13.33 13.16 6.80
N HIS A 158 -12.53 14.23 6.85
CA HIS A 158 -12.77 15.51 6.16
C HIS A 158 -11.80 15.74 5.01
N GLY A 159 -11.07 14.71 4.57
CA GLY A 159 -10.16 14.79 3.45
C GLY A 159 -10.89 15.23 2.20
N LYS A 160 -10.41 16.29 1.56
CA LYS A 160 -11.01 16.80 0.33
C LYS A 160 -10.92 15.69 -0.73
N GLU A 161 -12.05 15.12 -1.10
CA GLU A 161 -12.14 14.30 -2.30
C GLU A 161 -11.90 15.25 -3.48
N GLU A 162 -10.71 15.17 -4.08
CA GLU A 162 -10.46 15.76 -5.38
C GLU A 162 -11.39 15.07 -6.38
N GLN A 163 -12.49 15.75 -6.69
CA GLN A 163 -13.37 15.41 -7.79
C GLN A 163 -12.62 15.72 -9.08
N PHE A 164 -12.17 14.68 -9.77
CA PHE A 164 -11.75 14.76 -11.17
C PHE A 164 -12.96 14.57 -12.08
#